data_AF-A0A7W1M1T2-F1
#
_entry.id   AF-A0A7W1M1T2-F1
#
_cell.length_a   1.000
_cell.length_b   1.000
_cell.length_c   1.000
_cell.angle_alpha   90.00
_cell.angle_beta   90.00
_cell.angle_gamma   90.00
#
_symmetry.space_group_name_H-M   'P 1'
#
loop_
_entity.id
_entity.type
_entity.pdbx_description
1 polymer ?
#
loop_
_entity_poly.entity_id
_entity_poly.type
_entity_poly.pdbx_seq_one_letter_code
_entity_poly.pdbx_strand_id
1 'polypeptide(L)'
;MSHTERQITVGERGRVVLPSAVRAELDLKPGTRMLLSTEEDGSLRLRPYRVAAEQTRGLLRDLSGGSMVAELLTERRAEAAREDTE
;
A
#
# COMPACT_ATOMS: atom_id res chain seq x y z
N MET A 1 17.50 -14.07 3.91
CA MET A 1 17.16 -12.96 2.99
C MET A 1 18.12 -13.09 1.81
N SER A 2 17.65 -13.57 0.65
CA SER A 2 18.49 -13.63 -0.56
C SER A 2 18.62 -12.22 -1.11
N HIS A 3 19.79 -11.59 -0.94
CA HIS A 3 20.08 -10.32 -1.60
C HIS A 3 20.80 -10.64 -2.90
N THR A 4 20.07 -10.56 -4.01
CA THR A 4 20.67 -10.70 -5.35
C THR A 4 20.92 -9.31 -5.89
N GLU A 5 22.17 -8.85 -5.79
CA GLU A 5 22.59 -7.59 -6.40
C GLU A 5 22.80 -7.77 -7.90
N ARG A 6 22.37 -6.77 -8.67
CA ARG A 6 22.59 -6.72 -10.11
C ARG A 6 22.99 -5.31 -10.48
N GLN A 7 24.09 -5.18 -11.22
CA GLN A 7 24.49 -3.91 -11.77
C GLN A 7 23.48 -3.47 -12.84
N ILE A 8 22.98 -2.25 -12.70
CA ILE A 8 22.10 -1.58 -13.65
C ILE A 8 22.67 -0.19 -13.93
N THR A 9 22.50 0.29 -15.16
CA THR A 9 22.93 1.62 -15.55
C THR A 9 21.70 2.52 -15.66
N VAL A 10 21.84 3.74 -15.15
CA VAL A 10 20.84 4.79 -15.36
C VAL A 10 21.01 5.31 -16.78
N GLY A 11 19.99 5.11 -17.60
CA GLY A 11 19.95 5.61 -18.96
C GLY A 11 19.62 7.10 -19.01
N GLU A 12 19.37 7.60 -20.22
CA GLU A 12 19.01 9.00 -20.43
C GLU A 12 17.78 9.40 -19.61
N ARG A 13 17.81 10.64 -19.09
CA ARG A 13 16.73 11.24 -18.31
C ARG A 13 16.35 10.44 -17.04
N GLY A 14 17.28 9.67 -16.48
CA GLY A 14 17.06 8.96 -15.21
C GLY A 14 16.29 7.64 -15.34
N ARG A 15 16.12 7.10 -16.55
CA ARG A 15 15.38 5.84 -16.73
C ARG A 15 16.25 4.66 -16.30
N VAL A 16 15.68 3.76 -15.50
CA VAL A 16 16.30 2.49 -15.13
C VAL A 16 15.59 1.37 -15.85
N VAL A 17 16.36 0.52 -16.54
CA VAL A 17 15.83 -0.68 -17.19
C VAL A 17 15.89 -1.85 -16.20
N LEU A 18 14.71 -2.33 -15.79
CA LEU A 18 14.61 -3.53 -14.96
C LEU A 18 14.88 -4.78 -15.82
N PRO A 19 15.87 -5.63 -15.47
CA PRO A 19 16.12 -6.89 -16.17
C PRO A 19 14.88 -7.80 -16.19
N SER A 20 14.76 -8.65 -17.22
CA SER A 20 13.62 -9.56 -17.40
C SER A 20 13.39 -10.47 -16.19
N ALA A 21 14.45 -10.99 -15.58
CA ALA A 21 14.36 -11.83 -14.38
C ALA A 21 13.71 -11.10 -13.19
N VAL A 22 14.06 -9.83 -12.97
CA VAL A 22 13.49 -9.02 -11.88
C VAL A 22 12.00 -8.74 -12.14
N ARG A 23 11.63 -8.49 -13.41
CA ARG A 23 10.21 -8.31 -13.77
C ARG A 23 9.39 -9.58 -13.55
N ALA A 24 9.94 -10.75 -13.87
CA ALA A 24 9.27 -12.03 -13.69
C ALA A 24 9.10 -12.39 -12.21
N GLU A 25 10.16 -12.19 -11.41
CA GLU A 25 10.13 -12.46 -9.96
C GLU A 25 9.10 -11.61 -9.22
N LEU A 26 8.94 -10.35 -9.63
CA LEU A 26 8.02 -9.39 -9.00
C LEU A 26 6.63 -9.32 -9.69
N ASP A 27 6.39 -10.14 -10.72
CA ASP A 27 5.20 -10.11 -11.60
C ASP A 27 4.86 -8.68 -12.08
N LEU A 28 5.89 -7.96 -12.56
CA LEU A 28 5.74 -6.59 -13.05
C LEU A 28 5.29 -6.59 -14.51
N LYS A 29 4.09 -6.05 -14.74
CA LYS A 29 3.53 -5.84 -16.08
C LYS A 29 3.82 -4.42 -16.57
N PRO A 30 3.89 -4.19 -17.90
CA PRO A 30 3.93 -2.83 -18.44
C PRO A 30 2.80 -1.96 -17.86
N GLY A 31 3.14 -0.75 -17.42
CA GLY A 31 2.18 0.16 -16.77
C GLY A 31 1.98 -0.06 -15.26
N THR A 32 2.65 -1.03 -14.65
CA THR A 32 2.62 -1.21 -13.19
C THR A 32 3.14 0.05 -12.49
N ARG A 33 2.31 0.63 -11.61
CA ARG A 33 2.67 1.80 -10.82
C ARG A 33 3.55 1.38 -9.65
N MET A 34 4.68 2.07 -9.51
CA MET A 34 5.67 1.83 -8.45
C MET A 34 5.74 3.05 -7.53
N LEU A 35 5.97 2.81 -6.26
CA LEU A 35 6.38 3.80 -5.28
C LEU A 35 7.90 3.76 -5.19
N LEU A 36 8.53 4.93 -5.22
CA LEU A 36 9.96 5.12 -5.02
C LEU A 36 10.15 5.93 -3.75
N SER A 37 10.94 5.39 -2.82
CA SER A 37 11.39 6.10 -1.62
C SER A 37 12.91 6.07 -1.54
N THR A 38 13.47 7.13 -0.97
CA THR A 38 14.89 7.22 -0.63
C THR A 38 15.03 6.88 0.85
N GLU A 39 15.90 5.94 1.17
CA GLU A 39 16.23 5.56 2.54
C GLU A 39 17.43 6.38 3.04
N GLU A 40 17.69 6.38 4.36
CA GLU A 40 18.74 7.19 4.97
C GLU A 40 20.16 6.80 4.55
N ASP A 41 20.36 5.54 4.14
CA ASP A 41 21.62 5.02 3.61
C ASP A 41 21.89 5.44 2.15
N GLY A 42 21.01 6.25 1.56
CA GLY A 42 21.10 6.68 0.18
C GLY A 42 20.60 5.63 -0.83
N SER A 43 20.07 4.50 -0.35
CA SER A 43 19.47 3.50 -1.22
C SER A 43 18.08 3.94 -1.71
N LEU A 44 17.70 3.40 -2.87
CA LEU A 44 16.36 3.59 -3.43
C LEU A 44 15.56 2.32 -3.22
N ARG A 45 14.39 2.45 -2.59
CA ARG A 45 13.44 1.36 -2.46
C ARG A 45 12.28 1.56 -3.43
N LEU A 46 12.12 0.57 -4.31
CA LEU A 46 11.01 0.49 -5.26
C LEU A 46 10.04 -0.60 -4.83
N ARG A 47 8.75 -0.26 -4.73
CA ARG A 47 7.69 -1.22 -4.39
C ARG A 47 6.44 -1.01 -5.24
N PRO A 48 5.75 -2.06 -5.70
CA PRO A 48 4.49 -1.91 -6.41
C PRO A 48 3.43 -1.25 -5.53
N TYR A 49 2.59 -0.39 -6.12
CA TYR A 49 1.54 0.32 -5.37
C TYR A 49 0.59 -0.64 -4.60
N ARG A 50 0.30 -1.80 -5.19
CA ARG A 50 -0.53 -2.86 -4.56
C ARG A 50 0.02 -3.34 -3.21
N VAL A 51 1.33 -3.42 -3.06
CA VAL A 51 1.98 -3.92 -1.84
C VAL A 51 1.78 -2.93 -0.69
N ALA A 52 1.75 -1.63 -0.97
CA ALA A 52 1.44 -0.64 0.05
C ALA A 52 0.00 -0.81 0.55
N ALA A 53 -0.97 -0.99 -0.34
CA ALA A 53 -2.36 -1.21 0.04
C ALA A 53 -2.55 -2.49 0.87
N GLU A 54 -1.86 -3.58 0.53
CA GLU A 54 -1.91 -4.83 1.29
C GLU A 54 -1.27 -4.69 2.68
N GLN A 55 -0.13 -3.98 2.79
CA GLN A 55 0.51 -3.72 4.08
C GLN A 55 -0.34 -2.84 5.02
N THR A 56 -1.14 -1.94 4.46
CA THR A 56 -2.06 -1.10 5.24
C THR A 56 -3.34 -1.87 5.63
N ARG A 57 -3.66 -2.95 4.91
CA ARG A 57 -4.91 -3.69 5.08
C ARG A 57 -4.90 -4.47 6.40
N GLY A 58 -5.77 -4.06 7.32
CA GLY A 58 -5.88 -4.69 8.64
C GLY A 58 -5.06 -4.02 9.74
N LEU A 59 -4.41 -2.87 9.48
CA LEU A 59 -3.76 -2.08 10.53
C LEU A 59 -4.69 -1.72 11.70
N LEU A 60 -5.98 -1.55 11.42
CA LEU A 60 -7.01 -1.22 12.41
C LEU A 60 -7.70 -2.47 12.98
N ARG A 61 -7.29 -3.68 12.59
CA ARG A 61 -7.92 -4.93 13.03
C ARG A 61 -7.83 -5.12 14.54
N ASP A 62 -6.68 -4.77 15.11
CA ASP A 62 -6.36 -5.03 16.51
C ASP A 62 -6.57 -3.79 17.41
N LEU A 63 -7.18 -2.73 16.88
CA LEU A 63 -7.57 -1.59 17.71
C LEU A 63 -8.66 -2.03 18.69
N SER A 64 -8.34 -1.94 19.98
CA SER A 64 -9.28 -2.14 21.06
C SER A 64 -10.31 -1.01 21.07
N GLY A 65 -11.57 -1.34 20.79
CA GLY A 65 -12.66 -0.36 20.70
C GLY A 65 -13.98 -0.89 20.15
N GLY A 66 -14.03 -2.14 19.68
CA GLY A 66 -15.24 -2.70 19.06
C GLY A 66 -15.43 -2.21 17.63
N SER A 67 -16.58 -2.53 17.03
CA SER A 67 -16.88 -2.12 15.66
C SER A 67 -17.36 -0.66 15.64
N MET A 68 -16.51 0.26 15.16
CA MET A 68 -16.88 1.66 14.90
C MET A 68 -18.13 1.79 14.02
N VAL A 69 -18.33 0.82 13.11
CA VAL A 69 -19.53 0.77 12.25
C VAL A 69 -20.78 0.43 13.06
N ALA A 70 -20.68 -0.49 14.03
CA ALA A 70 -21.82 -0.84 14.87
C ALA A 70 -22.21 0.32 15.80
N GLU A 71 -21.22 1.05 16.33
CA GLU A 71 -21.43 2.25 17.12
C GLU A 71 -22.16 3.33 16.31
N LEU A 72 -21.64 3.67 15.12
CA LEU A 72 -22.28 4.60 14.18
C LEU A 72 -23.71 4.20 13.80
N LEU A 73 -23.95 2.90 13.53
CA LEU A 73 -25.29 2.41 13.20
C LEU A 73 -26.26 2.53 14.38
N THR A 74 -25.76 2.33 15.60
CA THR A 74 -26.56 2.48 16.83
C THR A 74 -26.97 3.93 17.03
N GLU A 75 -26.01 4.85 16.89
CA GLU A 75 -26.26 6.30 16.96
C GLU A 75 -27.28 6.74 15.93
N ARG A 76 -27.11 6.33 14.66
CA ARG A 76 -28.04 6.69 13.56
C ARG A 76 -29.45 6.17 13.78
N ARG A 77 -29.60 4.95 14.32
CA ARG A 77 -30.93 4.40 14.66
C ARG A 77 -31.58 5.14 15.82
N ALA A 78 -30.79 5.50 16.84
CA ALA A 78 -31.28 6.27 17.98
C ALA A 78 -31.66 7.71 17.60
N GLU A 79 -31.01 8.28 16.59
CA GLU A 79 -31.36 9.58 16.02
C GLU A 79 -32.65 9.51 15.19
N ALA A 80 -32.75 8.55 14.26
CA ALA A 80 -33.97 8.35 13.48
C ALA A 80 -35.21 8.09 14.35
N ALA A 81 -35.07 7.30 15.42
CA ALA A 81 -36.17 7.06 16.36
C ALA A 81 -36.61 8.34 17.10
N ARG A 82 -35.70 9.28 17.37
CA ARG A 82 -36.03 10.56 17.99
C ARG A 82 -36.78 11.48 17.03
N GLU A 83 -36.34 11.54 15.77
CA GLU A 83 -37.00 12.32 14.72
C GLU A 83 -38.42 11.80 14.42
N ASP A 84 -38.65 10.48 14.44
CA ASP A 84 -39.99 9.89 14.22
C ASP A 84 -40.99 10.17 15.35
N THR A 85 -40.53 10.60 16.53
CA THR A 85 -41.40 10.90 17.69
C THR A 85 -41.68 12.40 17.88
N GLU A 86 -41.06 13.26 17.06
CA GLU A 86 -41.25 14.72 17.01
C GLU A 86 -42.26 15.11 15.93
#